data_AF-A0A7C5D5C2-F1
#
_entry.id   AF-A0A7C5D5C2-F1
#
_cell.length_a   1.000
_cell.length_b   1.000
_cell.length_c   1.000
_cell.angle_alpha   90.00
_cell.angle_beta   90.00
_cell.angle_gamma   90.00
#
_symmetry.space_group_name_H-M   'P 1'
#
loop_
_entity.id
_entity.type
_entity.pdbx_description
1 polymer ?
#
loop_
_entity_poly.entity_id
_entity_poly.type
_entity_poly.pdbx_seq_one_letter_code
_entity_poly.pdbx_strand_id
1 'polypeptide(L)'
;MKHTDCLTTLKSLKKHYLKTQRKKSHFPIYEATENVVCTCTDSNGNPKYLYTSQKEIEYILSSKSINLKSYPCPYEKGWHLTKG
;
A
#
# COMPACT_ATOMS: atom_id res chain seq x y z
N MET A 1 -35.40 -20.48 13.69
CA MET A 1 -34.03 -19.95 13.81
C MET A 1 -34.11 -18.62 14.55
N LYS A 2 -33.42 -18.47 15.68
CA LYS A 2 -33.69 -17.38 16.63
C LYS A 2 -33.02 -16.10 16.12
N HIS A 3 -33.79 -15.02 16.05
CA HIS A 3 -33.36 -13.69 15.54
C HIS A 3 -32.09 -13.16 16.24
N THR A 4 -31.84 -13.61 17.47
CA THR A 4 -30.63 -13.34 18.26
C THR A 4 -29.35 -13.82 17.61
N ASP A 5 -29.38 -14.96 16.92
CA ASP A 5 -28.19 -15.61 16.35
C ASP A 5 -27.70 -14.87 15.10
N CYS A 6 -28.63 -14.25 14.37
CA CYS A 6 -28.31 -13.36 13.25
C CYS A 6 -27.63 -12.07 13.74
N LEU A 7 -28.17 -11.44 14.78
CA LEU A 7 -27.62 -10.20 15.32
C LEU A 7 -26.22 -10.38 15.93
N THR A 8 -25.96 -11.51 16.58
CA THR A 8 -24.62 -11.83 17.11
C THR A 8 -23.63 -12.10 15.99
N THR A 9 -24.05 -12.79 14.94
CA THR A 9 -23.25 -13.04 13.74
C THR A 9 -22.89 -11.72 13.03
N LEU A 10 -23.87 -10.81 12.86
CA LEU A 10 -23.64 -9.48 12.27
C LEU A 10 -22.66 -8.63 13.10
N LYS A 11 -22.78 -8.66 14.44
CA LYS A 11 -21.84 -7.96 15.33
C LYS A 11 -20.42 -8.52 15.22
N SER A 12 -20.29 -9.84 15.16
CA SER A 12 -19.00 -10.51 14.98
C SER A 12 -18.38 -10.15 13.63
N LEU A 13 -19.15 -10.23 12.54
CA LEU A 13 -18.71 -9.89 11.20
C LEU A 13 -18.23 -8.43 11.12
N LYS A 14 -18.99 -7.49 11.70
CA LYS A 14 -18.61 -6.06 11.76
C LYS A 14 -17.29 -5.86 12.51
N LYS A 15 -17.10 -6.56 13.63
CA LYS A 15 -15.85 -6.50 14.42
C LYS A 15 -14.65 -7.02 13.61
N HIS A 16 -14.83 -8.12 12.88
CA HIS A 16 -13.80 -8.67 12.00
C HIS A 16 -13.47 -7.74 10.84
N TYR A 17 -14.48 -7.17 10.18
CA TYR A 17 -14.32 -6.18 9.10
C TYR A 17 -13.55 -4.94 9.56
N LEU A 18 -13.88 -4.39 10.74
CA LEU A 18 -13.16 -3.23 11.29
C LEU A 18 -11.72 -3.57 11.70
N LYS A 19 -11.47 -4.80 12.17
CA LYS A 19 -10.12 -5.29 12.51
C LYS A 19 -9.25 -5.48 11.27
N THR A 20 -9.81 -5.96 10.15
CA THR A 20 -9.09 -6.10 8.88
C THR A 20 -8.83 -4.75 8.21
N GLN A 21 -9.75 -3.78 8.31
CA GLN A 21 -9.54 -2.40 7.83
C GLN A 21 -8.35 -1.71 8.54
N ARG A 22 -8.15 -1.93 9.85
CA ARG A 22 -7.00 -1.37 10.59
C ARG A 22 -5.63 -1.95 10.21
N LYS A 23 -5.59 -3.14 9.58
CA LYS A 23 -4.34 -3.78 9.10
C LYS A 23 -4.06 -3.50 7.61
N LYS A 24 -4.93 -2.74 6.94
CA LYS A 24 -4.71 -2.32 5.56
C LYS A 24 -3.98 -0.97 5.55
N SER A 25 -2.66 -0.99 5.80
CA SER A 25 -1.77 -0.13 5.02
C SER A 25 -1.77 -0.71 3.61
N HIS A 26 -2.84 -0.45 2.87
CA HIS A 26 -3.06 -0.98 1.54
C HIS A 26 -2.13 -0.26 0.58
N PHE A 27 -0.88 -0.71 0.50
CA PHE A 27 -0.11 -0.53 -0.71
C PHE A 27 -0.78 -1.38 -1.80
N PRO A 28 -1.02 -0.82 -2.99
CA PRO A 28 -1.68 -1.56 -4.06
C PRO A 28 -0.85 -2.81 -4.38
N ILE A 29 -1.48 -3.97 -4.26
CA ILE A 29 -0.90 -5.25 -4.69
C ILE A 29 -1.04 -5.24 -6.21
N TYR A 30 0.03 -4.90 -6.94
CA TYR A 30 0.18 -5.26 -8.34
C TYR A 30 1.19 -6.39 -8.46
N GLU A 31 0.90 -7.33 -9.35
CA GLU A 31 1.62 -8.58 -9.55
C GLU A 31 3.13 -8.34 -9.65
N ALA A 32 3.89 -9.06 -8.83
CA ALA A 32 5.33 -9.09 -8.86
C ALA A 32 5.80 -9.61 -10.23
N THR A 33 6.08 -8.68 -11.15
CA THR A 33 6.91 -8.97 -12.32
C THR A 33 8.34 -9.15 -11.83
N GLU A 34 8.84 -10.38 -11.97
CA GLU A 34 10.24 -10.83 -11.90
C GLU A 34 11.23 -9.89 -11.15
N ASN A 35 11.32 -10.06 -9.83
CA ASN A 35 12.49 -9.83 -8.98
C ASN A 35 13.37 -8.60 -9.28
N VAL A 36 12.80 -7.42 -9.55
CA VAL A 36 13.57 -6.17 -9.46
C VAL A 36 13.68 -5.78 -7.98
N VAL A 37 14.61 -6.41 -7.28
CA VAL A 37 14.86 -6.15 -5.85
C VAL A 37 15.77 -4.92 -5.72
N CYS A 38 15.29 -3.84 -5.09
CA CYS A 38 16.14 -2.76 -4.57
C CYS A 38 16.29 -2.90 -3.04
N THR A 39 17.44 -2.49 -2.53
CA THR A 39 17.79 -2.53 -1.09
C THR A 39 17.50 -1.20 -0.37
N CYS A 40 16.79 -0.30 -1.03
CA CYS A 40 16.50 1.03 -0.56
C CYS A 40 15.51 0.95 0.60
N THR A 41 15.79 1.64 1.71
CA THR A 41 14.95 1.63 2.91
C THR A 41 14.41 3.00 3.27
N ASP A 42 13.33 3.02 4.04
CA ASP A 42 12.80 4.23 4.67
C ASP A 42 13.56 4.57 5.97
N SER A 43 13.15 5.66 6.61
CA SER A 43 13.74 6.11 7.89
C SER A 43 13.57 5.13 9.05
N ASN A 44 12.66 4.16 8.91
CA ASN A 44 12.38 3.13 9.91
C ASN A 44 13.08 1.79 9.55
N GLY A 45 13.87 1.75 8.48
CA GLY A 45 14.55 0.55 8.01
C GLY A 45 13.67 -0.39 7.19
N ASN A 46 12.44 -0.01 6.82
CA ASN A 46 11.58 -0.84 5.98
C ASN A 46 11.96 -0.68 4.51
N PRO A 47 11.90 -1.76 3.70
CA PRO A 47 12.12 -1.67 2.26
C PRO A 47 11.16 -0.66 1.61
N LYS A 48 11.70 0.22 0.78
CA LYS A 48 10.91 1.13 -0.04
C LYS A 48 10.28 0.37 -1.18
N TYR A 49 9.05 0.78 -1.51
CA TYR A 49 8.39 0.31 -2.70
C TYR A 49 9.12 0.81 -3.95
N LEU A 50 9.36 -0.08 -4.90
CA LEU A 50 9.98 0.23 -6.18
C LEU A 50 8.93 0.22 -7.29
N TYR A 51 8.72 1.37 -7.90
CA TYR A 51 7.86 1.52 -9.06
C TYR A 51 8.68 1.33 -10.33
N THR A 52 8.08 0.72 -11.34
CA THR A 52 8.76 0.42 -12.61
C THR A 52 8.94 1.66 -13.46
N SER A 53 8.03 2.63 -13.37
CA SER A 53 8.06 3.85 -14.18
C SER A 53 7.67 5.09 -13.37
N GLN A 54 8.21 6.25 -13.76
CA GLN A 54 7.80 7.54 -13.21
C GLN A 54 6.31 7.81 -13.47
N LYS A 55 5.83 7.45 -14.67
CA LYS A 55 4.44 7.70 -15.11
C LYS A 55 3.41 7.01 -14.22
N GLU A 56 3.73 5.80 -13.74
CA GLU A 56 2.92 5.08 -12.78
C GLU A 56 2.76 5.87 -11.47
N ILE A 57 3.88 6.40 -10.95
CA ILE A 57 3.87 7.23 -9.74
C ILE A 57 3.05 8.50 -9.96
N GLU A 58 3.25 9.19 -11.08
CA GLU A 58 2.54 10.43 -11.39
C GLU A 58 1.02 10.23 -11.42
N TYR A 59 0.54 9.11 -11.98
CA TYR A 59 -0.87 8.75 -11.95
C TYR A 59 -1.41 8.53 -10.52
N ILE A 60 -0.61 7.91 -9.66
CA ILE A 60 -0.97 7.70 -8.25
C ILE A 60 -0.99 9.03 -7.49
N LEU A 61 -0.04 9.93 -7.76
CA LEU A 61 0.02 11.25 -7.16
C LEU A 61 -1.09 12.17 -7.67
N SER A 62 -1.48 12.08 -8.94
CA SER A 62 -2.58 12.88 -9.48
C SER A 62 -3.94 12.44 -8.94
N SER A 63 -4.09 11.15 -8.63
CA SER A 63 -5.34 10.59 -8.10
C SER A 63 -5.52 10.77 -6.60
N LYS A 64 -4.46 11.16 -5.87
CA LYS A 64 -4.50 11.29 -4.41
C LYS A 64 -3.98 12.66 -4.00
N SER A 65 -4.74 13.40 -3.19
CA SER A 65 -4.30 14.69 -2.62
C SER A 65 -3.25 14.49 -1.51
N ILE A 66 -2.07 13.99 -1.87
CA ILE A 66 -0.96 13.68 -0.94
C ILE A 66 0.30 14.38 -1.42
N ASN A 67 0.98 15.09 -0.51
CA ASN A 67 2.25 15.76 -0.81
C ASN A 67 3.43 14.78 -0.78
N LEU A 68 3.65 14.07 -1.89
CA LEU A 68 4.81 13.20 -2.10
C LEU A 68 5.50 13.59 -3.40
N LYS A 69 6.80 13.31 -3.48
CA LYS A 69 7.65 13.52 -4.66
C LYS A 69 8.17 12.19 -5.19
N SER A 70 8.23 12.05 -6.52
CA SER A 70 8.92 10.94 -7.18
C SER A 70 10.42 11.23 -7.29
N TYR A 71 11.24 10.18 -7.19
CA TYR A 71 12.68 10.27 -7.48
C TYR A 71 13.20 8.92 -8.02
N PRO A 72 14.23 8.93 -8.87
CA PRO A 72 14.82 7.69 -9.38
C PRO A 72 15.52 6.90 -8.27
N CYS A 73 15.46 5.59 -8.36
CA CYS A 73 16.19 4.68 -7.49
C CYS A 73 17.70 4.92 -7.63
N PRO A 74 18.46 5.10 -6.53
CA PRO A 74 19.92 5.27 -6.59
C PRO A 74 20.66 4.08 -7.21
N TYR A 75 20.03 2.91 -7.24
CA TYR A 75 20.57 1.69 -7.86
C TYR A 75 20.02 1.44 -9.27
N GLU A 76 19.40 2.46 -9.88
CA GLU A 76 18.86 2.44 -11.25
C GLU A 76 17.84 1.32 -11.50
N LYS A 77 17.17 0.85 -10.44
CA LYS A 77 16.18 -0.22 -10.52
C LYS A 77 14.77 0.24 -10.90
N GLY A 78 14.50 1.55 -10.84
CA GLY A 78 13.16 2.10 -11.01
C GLY A 78 12.99 3.41 -10.25
N TRP A 79 11.82 3.60 -9.63
CA TRP A 79 11.41 4.86 -9.02
C TRP A 79 10.86 4.68 -7.61
N HIS A 80 11.00 5.71 -6.79
CA HIS A 80 10.54 5.73 -5.41
C HIS A 80 9.74 6.99 -5.09
N LEU A 81 9.01 6.92 -3.98
CA LEU A 81 8.33 8.05 -3.37
C LEU A 81 9.09 8.55 -2.14
N THR A 82 9.08 9.87 -1.97
CA THR A 82 9.58 10.57 -0.78
C THR A 82 8.60 11.66 -0.35
N LYS A 83 8.72 12.14 0.89
CA LYS A 83 7.92 13.28 1.38
C LYS A 83 8.27 14.53 0.58
N GLY A 84 7.25 15.27 0.15
CA GLY A 84 7.36 16.49 -0.64
C GLY A 84 7.72 17.72 0.17
#